data_AF-A0A349PZQ0-F1
#
_entry.id   AF-A0A349PZQ0-F1
#
_cell.length_a   1.000
_cell.length_b   1.000
_cell.length_c   1.000
_cell.angle_alpha   90.00
_cell.angle_beta   90.00
_cell.angle_gamma   90.00
#
_symmetry.space_group_name_H-M   'P 1'
#
loop_
_entity.id
_entity.type
_entity.pdbx_description
1 polymer ?
#
loop_
_entity_poly.entity_id
_entity_poly.type
_entity_poly.pdbx_seq_one_letter_code
_entity_poly.pdbx_strand_id
1 'polypeptide(L)'
;MNLTKFFLILFLSTVNNLYSQSSIIKGKIIHSNLTVFPKVQILTERNTLLTVSDSEGNFVIENTKSLKILKFVGLRAEIEIVELNSNCEYIQLIMFDSTYETFLLLSDAKKAYRKEQRKKKKIIPKLMKQEVEKNIFDKDKMCYTQKL
;
A
#
# COMPACT_ATOMS: atom_id res chain seq x y z
N MET A 1 -38.43 1.80 -42.79
CA MET A 1 -37.86 1.89 -41.43
C MET A 1 -38.26 3.24 -40.87
N ASN A 2 -39.13 3.28 -39.85
CA ASN A 2 -39.75 4.55 -39.41
C ASN A 2 -38.69 5.52 -38.87
N LEU A 3 -38.74 6.78 -39.30
CA LEU A 3 -37.79 7.85 -38.94
C LEU A 3 -37.59 7.97 -37.42
N THR A 4 -38.66 7.73 -36.66
CA THR A 4 -38.66 7.69 -35.19
C THR A 4 -37.79 6.58 -34.60
N LYS A 5 -37.72 5.41 -35.25
CA LYS A 5 -36.85 4.30 -34.80
C LYS A 5 -35.37 4.61 -35.07
N PHE A 6 -35.07 5.35 -36.14
CA PHE A 6 -33.70 5.76 -36.47
C PHE A 6 -33.15 6.77 -35.46
N PHE A 7 -33.94 7.78 -35.07
CA PHE A 7 -33.56 8.73 -34.03
C PHE A 7 -33.36 8.08 -32.65
N LEU A 8 -34.16 7.08 -32.31
CA LEU A 8 -34.04 6.38 -31.02
C LEU A 8 -32.73 5.58 -30.92
N ILE A 9 -32.32 4.93 -32.01
CA ILE A 9 -31.05 4.20 -32.11
C ILE A 9 -29.86 5.15 -32.02
N LEU A 10 -29.95 6.33 -32.66
CA LEU A 10 -28.91 7.35 -32.58
C LEU A 10 -28.75 7.89 -31.14
N PHE A 11 -29.86 8.12 -30.44
CA PHE A 11 -29.84 8.60 -29.06
C PHE A 11 -29.18 7.60 -28.10
N LEU A 12 -29.53 6.30 -28.22
CA LEU A 12 -28.93 5.21 -27.44
C LEU A 12 -27.44 5.00 -27.68
N SER A 13 -26.91 5.42 -28.84
CA SER A 13 -25.48 5.30 -29.14
C SER A 13 -24.60 6.33 -28.40
N THR A 14 -25.17 7.46 -27.97
CA THR A 14 -24.43 8.57 -27.35
C THR A 14 -24.26 8.46 -25.83
N VAL A 15 -24.98 7.55 -25.17
CA VAL A 15 -24.96 7.38 -23.70
C VAL A 15 -23.95 6.36 -23.18
N ASN A 16 -23.17 5.71 -24.06
CA ASN A 16 -22.21 4.67 -23.67
C ASN A 16 -20.82 5.20 -23.32
N ASN A 17 -20.73 6.30 -22.58
CA ASN A 17 -19.47 6.69 -21.95
C ASN A 17 -19.26 5.86 -20.67
N LEU A 18 -18.80 4.61 -20.84
CA LEU A 18 -18.27 3.80 -19.75
C LEU A 18 -16.95 4.42 -19.27
N TYR A 19 -17.04 5.46 -18.44
CA TYR A 19 -15.91 5.94 -17.67
C TYR A 19 -15.49 4.82 -16.72
N SER A 20 -14.46 4.05 -17.09
CA SER A 20 -13.74 3.24 -16.14
C SER A 20 -13.14 4.20 -15.12
N GLN A 21 -13.80 4.35 -13.97
CA GLN A 21 -13.31 5.14 -12.84
C GLN A 21 -11.92 4.57 -12.46
N SER A 22 -10.84 5.16 -12.94
CA SER A 22 -9.49 4.75 -12.58
C SER A 22 -9.24 5.23 -11.15
N SER A 23 -9.23 4.31 -10.19
CA SER A 23 -8.81 4.63 -8.83
C SER A 23 -7.28 4.65 -8.78
N ILE A 24 -6.75 5.69 -8.15
CA ILE A 24 -5.31 5.91 -7.97
C ILE A 24 -5.01 5.78 -6.49
N ILE A 25 -3.98 5.00 -6.14
CA ILE A 25 -3.41 4.98 -4.80
C ILE A 25 -2.07 5.68 -4.86
N LYS A 26 -1.87 6.65 -3.98
CA LYS A 26 -0.58 7.28 -3.75
C LYS A 26 -0.02 6.81 -2.42
N GLY A 27 1.25 7.07 -2.17
CA GLY A 27 1.76 6.87 -0.84
C GLY A 27 3.21 7.29 -0.66
N LYS A 28 3.64 7.18 0.58
CA LYS A 28 4.99 7.50 1.04
C LYS A 28 5.51 6.40 1.96
N ILE A 29 6.76 6.01 1.76
CA ILE A 29 7.42 4.92 2.48
C ILE A 29 8.65 5.46 3.19
N ILE A 30 8.76 5.15 4.47
CA ILE A 30 9.91 5.49 5.30
C ILE A 30 10.41 4.25 6.03
N HIS A 31 11.66 4.30 6.48
CA HIS A 31 12.23 3.34 7.40
C HIS A 31 11.79 3.62 8.84
N SER A 32 11.89 2.62 9.71
CA SER A 32 11.60 2.71 11.14
C SER A 32 12.49 3.71 11.91
N ASN A 33 13.63 4.09 11.35
CA ASN A 33 14.51 5.17 11.83
C ASN A 33 14.04 6.58 11.40
N LEU A 34 12.88 6.70 10.77
CA LEU A 34 12.27 7.94 10.28
C LEU A 34 13.01 8.60 9.12
N THR A 35 13.79 7.83 8.35
CA THR A 35 14.37 8.29 7.09
C THR A 35 13.58 7.79 5.89
N VAL A 36 13.59 8.54 4.80
CA VAL A 36 13.00 8.13 3.51
C VAL A 36 13.48 6.74 3.08
N PHE A 37 12.58 5.90 2.57
CA PHE A 37 12.93 4.60 2.01
C PHE A 37 12.69 4.56 0.50
N PRO A 38 13.73 4.84 -0.31
CA PRO A 38 13.62 4.87 -1.75
C PRO A 38 13.69 3.47 -2.37
N LYS A 39 13.25 3.35 -3.63
CA LYS A 39 13.38 2.13 -4.45
C LYS A 39 12.72 0.88 -3.87
N VAL A 40 11.66 1.07 -3.07
CA VAL A 40 10.83 -0.03 -2.57
C VAL A 40 9.92 -0.51 -3.70
N GLN A 41 9.94 -1.82 -3.96
CA GLN A 41 9.05 -2.44 -4.94
C GLN A 41 7.67 -2.66 -4.33
N ILE A 42 6.63 -2.22 -5.02
CA ILE A 42 5.24 -2.48 -4.65
C ILE A 42 4.67 -3.52 -5.60
N LEU A 43 4.25 -4.65 -5.04
CA LEU A 43 3.79 -5.81 -5.77
C LEU A 43 2.33 -6.13 -5.42
N THR A 44 1.64 -6.83 -6.33
CA THR A 44 0.37 -7.48 -6.03
C THR A 44 0.54 -8.67 -5.09
N GLU A 45 -0.57 -9.22 -4.59
CA GLU A 45 -0.58 -10.50 -3.87
C GLU A 45 0.15 -11.62 -4.65
N ARG A 46 0.05 -11.62 -5.98
CA ARG A 46 0.68 -12.60 -6.89
C ARG A 46 2.10 -12.22 -7.31
N ASN A 47 2.75 -11.29 -6.59
CA ASN A 47 4.11 -10.80 -6.85
C ASN A 47 4.28 -10.12 -8.22
N THR A 48 3.21 -9.62 -8.82
CA THR A 48 3.31 -8.78 -10.03
C THR A 48 3.78 -7.39 -9.62
N LEU A 49 4.87 -6.89 -10.20
CA LEU A 49 5.35 -5.53 -9.96
C LEU A 49 4.31 -4.51 -10.45
N LEU A 50 3.87 -3.64 -9.55
CA LEU A 50 2.96 -2.54 -9.87
C LEU A 50 3.76 -1.26 -10.11
N THR A 51 4.66 -0.91 -9.18
CA THR A 51 5.47 0.29 -9.25
C THR A 51 6.66 0.20 -8.28
N VAL A 52 7.54 1.20 -8.31
CA VAL A 52 8.69 1.35 -7.42
C VAL A 52 8.69 2.74 -6.83
N SER A 53 8.98 2.89 -5.54
CA SER A 53 9.09 4.21 -4.94
C SER A 53 10.27 5.03 -5.49
N ASP A 54 10.08 6.33 -5.59
CA ASP A 54 11.10 7.28 -6.05
C ASP A 54 12.21 7.50 -5.00
N SER A 55 13.10 8.45 -5.23
CA SER A 55 14.18 8.81 -4.30
C SER A 55 13.69 9.46 -3.00
N GLU A 56 12.44 9.93 -2.98
CA GLU A 56 11.78 10.55 -1.82
C GLU A 56 10.85 9.56 -1.10
N GLY A 57 10.82 8.30 -1.56
CA GLY A 57 9.99 7.24 -1.00
C GLY A 57 8.52 7.37 -1.40
N ASN A 58 8.18 8.26 -2.33
CA ASN A 58 6.81 8.41 -2.82
C ASN A 58 6.52 7.38 -3.93
N PHE A 59 5.25 7.00 -4.07
CA PHE A 59 4.81 6.12 -5.14
C PHE A 59 3.37 6.42 -5.60
N VAL A 60 3.05 5.97 -6.81
CA VAL A 60 1.72 6.05 -7.41
C VAL A 60 1.38 4.72 -8.08
N ILE A 61 0.19 4.20 -7.80
CA ILE A 61 -0.38 3.00 -8.42
C ILE A 61 -1.68 3.41 -9.11
N GLU A 62 -1.76 3.12 -10.40
CA GLU A 62 -2.97 3.32 -11.19
C GLU A 62 -3.80 2.02 -11.26
N ASN A 63 -5.09 2.15 -11.60
CA ASN A 63 -6.00 1.02 -11.81
C ASN A 63 -6.19 0.12 -10.58
N THR A 64 -6.43 0.72 -9.41
CA THR A 64 -6.42 0.01 -8.12
C THR A 64 -7.73 -0.67 -7.73
N LYS A 65 -8.77 -0.60 -8.58
CA LYS A 65 -10.14 -1.08 -8.28
C LYS A 65 -10.23 -2.51 -7.76
N SER A 66 -9.33 -3.39 -8.21
CA SER A 66 -9.30 -4.81 -7.83
C SER A 66 -8.25 -5.15 -6.78
N LEU A 67 -7.42 -4.18 -6.38
CA LEU A 67 -6.32 -4.42 -5.45
C LEU A 67 -6.86 -4.47 -4.02
N LYS A 68 -6.64 -5.62 -3.36
CA LYS A 68 -6.96 -5.82 -1.94
C LYS A 68 -5.71 -5.92 -1.08
N ILE A 69 -4.65 -6.51 -1.63
CA ILE A 69 -3.41 -6.79 -0.92
C ILE A 69 -2.24 -6.27 -1.74
N LEU A 70 -1.37 -5.52 -1.07
CA LEU A 70 -0.09 -5.05 -1.60
C LEU A 70 1.06 -5.63 -0.78
N LYS A 71 2.16 -5.94 -1.46
CA LYS A 71 3.42 -6.34 -0.83
C LYS A 71 4.47 -5.28 -1.11
N PHE A 72 5.16 -4.83 -0.07
CA PHE A 72 6.23 -3.86 -0.17
C PHE A 72 7.55 -4.56 0.13
N VAL A 73 8.48 -4.48 -0.83
CA VAL A 73 9.76 -5.19 -0.78
C VAL A 73 10.89 -4.18 -0.94
N GLY A 74 11.64 -3.99 0.13
CA GLY A 74 12.81 -3.12 0.19
C GLY A 74 14.08 -3.93 0.40
N LEU A 75 15.22 -3.37 -0.04
CA LEU A 75 16.52 -3.98 0.23
C LEU A 75 16.81 -3.98 1.74
N ARG A 76 17.20 -5.13 2.30
CA ARG A 76 17.48 -5.29 3.75
C ARG A 76 16.31 -4.91 4.66
N ALA A 77 15.09 -4.99 4.15
CA ALA A 77 13.88 -4.76 4.91
C ALA A 77 13.02 -6.02 4.96
N GLU A 78 12.19 -6.12 5.99
CA GLU A 78 11.14 -7.13 6.00
C GLU A 78 10.09 -6.83 4.93
N ILE A 79 9.53 -7.89 4.35
CA ILE A 79 8.42 -7.75 3.41
C ILE A 79 7.19 -7.33 4.19
N GLU A 80 6.64 -6.17 3.85
CA GLU A 80 5.42 -5.67 4.47
C GLU A 80 4.21 -6.01 3.62
N ILE A 81 3.22 -6.68 4.23
CA ILE A 81 1.98 -7.06 3.57
C ILE A 81 0.85 -6.19 4.10
N VAL A 82 0.22 -5.45 3.20
CA VAL A 82 -0.81 -4.47 3.50
C VAL A 82 -2.12 -4.88 2.86
N GLU A 83 -3.18 -4.94 3.66
CA GLU A 83 -4.56 -5.15 3.22
C GLU A 83 -5.30 -3.82 3.20
N LEU A 84 -5.78 -3.42 2.01
CA LEU A 84 -6.40 -2.13 1.76
C LEU A 84 -7.86 -2.13 2.25
N ASN A 85 -8.26 -1.07 2.95
CA ASN A 85 -9.67 -0.82 3.24
C ASN A 85 -10.36 -0.27 1.98
N SER A 86 -11.69 -0.27 1.98
CA SER A 86 -12.46 0.41 0.93
C SER A 86 -12.04 1.89 0.83
N ASN A 87 -11.84 2.37 -0.40
CA ASN A 87 -11.50 3.75 -0.71
C ASN A 87 -10.17 4.25 -0.10
N CYS A 88 -9.17 3.37 0.05
CA CYS A 88 -7.82 3.80 0.44
C CYS A 88 -7.16 4.56 -0.72
N GLU A 89 -6.92 5.86 -0.55
CA GLU A 89 -6.33 6.73 -1.58
C GLU A 89 -4.86 7.05 -1.33
N TYR A 90 -4.44 7.01 -0.06
CA TYR A 90 -3.08 7.38 0.35
C TYR A 90 -2.53 6.44 1.42
N ILE A 91 -1.38 5.82 1.15
CA ILE A 91 -0.71 4.88 2.05
C ILE A 91 0.53 5.56 2.63
N GLN A 92 0.63 5.60 3.96
CA GLN A 92 1.84 6.00 4.68
C GLN A 92 2.38 4.77 5.36
N LEU A 93 3.53 4.26 4.90
CA LEU A 93 4.08 2.99 5.34
C LEU A 93 5.42 3.19 6.04
N ILE A 94 5.59 2.53 7.18
CA ILE A 94 6.87 2.40 7.88
C ILE A 94 7.34 0.96 7.71
N MET A 95 8.48 0.78 7.05
CA MET A 95 9.12 -0.53 6.92
C MET A 95 10.23 -0.70 7.95
N PHE A 96 10.38 -1.93 8.45
CA PHE A 96 11.44 -2.29 9.38
C PHE A 96 12.58 -3.00 8.66
N ASP A 97 13.80 -2.76 9.12
CA ASP A 97 14.96 -3.52 8.66
C ASP A 97 14.75 -5.01 8.91
N SER A 98 15.24 -5.83 7.99
CA SER A 98 15.24 -7.28 8.16
C SER A 98 16.08 -7.63 9.37
N THR A 99 15.45 -8.12 10.42
CA THR A 99 16.18 -8.77 11.50
C THR A 99 16.68 -10.10 10.96
N TYR A 100 18.00 -10.25 10.84
CA TYR A 100 18.60 -11.58 10.70
C TYR A 100 18.37 -12.27 12.04
N GLU A 101 17.23 -12.94 12.20
CA GLU A 101 17.05 -13.81 13.36
C GLU A 101 18.10 -14.92 13.26
N THR A 102 19.14 -14.75 14.08
CA THR A 102 20.10 -15.77 14.52
C THR A 102 19.41 -17.13 14.54
N PHE A 103 20.07 -18.16 14.01
CA PHE A 103 19.56 -19.53 13.85
C PHE A 103 18.93 -20.07 15.16
N LEU A 104 17.65 -19.78 15.38
CA LEU A 104 16.88 -20.24 16.54
C LEU A 104 16.27 -21.60 16.20
N LEU A 105 16.21 -22.49 17.20
CA LEU A 105 15.41 -23.71 17.11
C LEU A 105 13.97 -23.32 16.70
N LEU A 106 13.35 -24.08 15.81
CA LEU A 106 12.05 -23.76 15.17
C LEU A 106 10.94 -23.40 16.19
N SER A 107 10.99 -23.96 17.40
CA SER A 107 10.07 -23.64 18.50
C SER A 107 10.27 -22.24 19.09
N ASP A 108 11.51 -21.77 19.20
CA ASP A 108 11.85 -20.47 19.75
C ASP A 108 11.71 -19.35 18.71
N ALA A 109 11.97 -19.64 17.44
CA ALA A 109 11.78 -18.72 16.33
C ALA A 109 10.32 -18.19 16.28
N LYS A 110 9.32 -19.07 16.44
CA LYS A 110 7.91 -18.65 16.43
C LYS A 110 7.56 -17.70 17.59
N LYS A 111 8.18 -17.91 18.76
CA LYS A 111 7.97 -17.07 19.94
C LYS A 111 8.69 -15.73 19.80
N ALA A 112 9.91 -15.73 19.26
CA ALA A 112 10.68 -14.54 18.94
C ALA A 112 9.96 -13.67 17.91
N TYR A 113 9.55 -14.24 16.78
CA TYR A 113 8.74 -13.59 15.76
C TYR A 113 7.50 -12.92 16.36
N ARG A 114 6.68 -13.67 17.11
CA ARG A 114 5.47 -13.10 17.76
C ARG A 114 5.80 -11.96 18.72
N LYS A 115 6.92 -12.03 19.44
CA LYS A 115 7.36 -10.97 20.35
C LYS A 115 7.76 -9.72 19.55
N GLU A 116 8.45 -9.90 18.44
CA GLU A 116 8.84 -8.80 17.54
C GLU A 116 7.60 -8.11 16.94
N GLN A 117 6.66 -8.88 16.39
CA GLN A 117 5.43 -8.32 15.81
C GLN A 117 4.59 -7.53 16.83
N ARG A 118 4.55 -8.00 18.09
CA ARG A 118 3.92 -7.25 19.19
C ARG A 118 4.64 -5.95 19.51
N LYS A 119 5.98 -5.90 19.39
CA LYS A 119 6.76 -4.66 19.58
C LYS A 119 6.46 -3.70 18.44
N LYS A 120 6.49 -4.16 17.18
CA LYS A 120 6.19 -3.34 15.99
C LYS A 120 4.79 -2.73 16.09
N LYS A 121 3.78 -3.54 16.39
CA LYS A 121 2.40 -3.06 16.58
C LYS A 121 2.26 -1.96 17.64
N LYS A 122 3.11 -1.96 18.68
CA LYS A 122 3.13 -0.92 19.73
C LYS A 122 3.89 0.34 19.32
N ILE A 123 4.89 0.21 18.45
CA ILE A 123 5.80 1.28 18.05
C ILE A 123 5.26 2.04 16.84
N ILE A 124 4.67 1.35 15.86
CA ILE A 124 4.14 1.94 14.62
C ILE A 124 3.22 3.15 14.89
N PRO A 125 2.21 3.08 15.78
CA PRO A 125 1.36 4.24 16.04
C PRO A 125 2.12 5.45 16.59
N LYS A 126 3.20 5.22 17.36
CA LYS A 126 4.04 6.29 17.90
C LYS A 126 4.87 6.95 16.80
N LEU A 127 5.47 6.14 15.92
CA LEU A 127 6.26 6.64 14.80
C LEU A 127 5.38 7.41 13.80
N MET A 128 4.19 6.89 13.49
CA MET A 128 3.21 7.58 12.64
C MET A 128 2.89 8.97 13.19
N LYS A 129 2.60 9.06 14.50
CA LYS A 129 2.32 10.35 15.14
C LYS A 129 3.49 11.33 15.03
N GLN A 130 4.73 10.86 15.23
CA GLN A 130 5.92 11.69 15.10
C GLN A 130 6.09 12.26 13.69
N GLU A 131 5.75 11.49 12.66
CA GLU A 131 5.90 11.93 11.27
C GLU A 131 4.78 12.85 10.81
N VAL A 132 3.58 12.72 11.40
CA VAL A 132 2.52 13.72 11.25
C VAL A 132 2.94 15.05 11.88
N GLU A 133 3.53 15.03 13.09
CA GLU A 133 4.06 16.24 13.75
C GLU A 133 5.15 16.95 12.94
N LYS A 134 5.91 16.20 12.13
CA LYS A 134 6.94 16.72 11.22
C LYS A 134 6.41 17.12 9.83
N ASN A 135 5.10 17.02 9.58
CA ASN A 135 4.47 17.22 8.26
C ASN A 135 5.03 16.31 7.15
N ILE A 136 5.57 15.13 7.51
CA ILE A 136 6.00 14.13 6.54
C ILE A 136 4.81 13.27 6.09
N PHE A 137 3.86 13.06 7.00
CA PHE A 137 2.62 12.34 6.80
C PHE A 137 1.40 13.26 6.96
N ASP A 138 0.44 13.14 6.04
CA ASP A 138 -0.77 13.98 5.98
C ASP A 138 -1.83 13.63 7.04
N LYS A 139 -1.83 12.41 7.57
CA LYS A 139 -2.90 11.88 8.42
C LYS A 139 -2.33 10.92 9.45
N ASP A 140 -2.92 10.89 10.63
CA ASP A 140 -2.57 9.96 11.71
C ASP A 140 -3.20 8.56 11.54
N LYS A 141 -4.20 8.44 10.67
CA LYS A 141 -4.99 7.22 10.47
C LYS A 141 -4.68 6.53 9.14
N MET A 142 -4.23 5.28 9.24
CA MET A 142 -4.01 4.40 8.08
C MET A 142 -5.34 3.95 7.48
N CYS A 143 -5.44 3.94 6.14
CA CYS A 143 -6.55 3.32 5.41
C CYS A 143 -6.31 1.84 5.08
N TYR A 144 -5.45 1.18 5.84
CA TYR A 144 -5.05 -0.19 5.58
C TYR A 144 -4.73 -0.94 6.88
N THR A 145 -4.66 -2.26 6.79
CA THR A 145 -4.21 -3.14 7.87
C THR A 145 -2.90 -3.81 7.48
N GLN A 146 -1.89 -3.72 8.35
CA GLN A 146 -0.60 -4.39 8.17
C GLN A 146 -0.67 -5.81 8.76
N LYS A 147 -0.34 -6.82 7.96
CA LYS A 147 -0.23 -8.21 8.43
C LYS A 147 1.15 -8.41 9.09
N LEU A 148 1.19 -8.10 10.38
CA LEU A 148 2.31 -8.31 11.31
C LEU A 148 2.26 -9.73 11.91
#